data_AF-A0A960WKU9-F1
#
_entry.id   AF-A0A960WKU9-F1
#
_cell.length_a   1.000
_cell.length_b   1.000
_cell.length_c   1.000
_cell.angle_alpha   90.00
_cell.angle_beta   90.00
_cell.angle_gamma   90.00
#
_symmetry.space_group_name_H-M   'P 1'
#
loop_
_entity.id
_entity.type
_entity.pdbx_description
1 polymer ?
#
loop_
_entity_poly.entity_id
_entity_poly.type
_entity_poly.pdbx_seq_one_letter_code
_entity_poly.pdbx_strand_id
1 'polypeptide(L)' 'NLNKYNFKELGFFISLGPFDGLGYMLIKEIMLSGLPAFAVKESIELQFDLFVQGFDTYPPFLL' A
#
# COMPACT_ATOMS: atom_id res chain seq x y z
N ASN A 1 16.32 25.64 -6.01
CA ASN A 1 15.86 24.64 -7.00
C ASN A 1 14.81 23.79 -6.31
N LEU A 2 13.55 23.86 -6.70
CA LEU A 2 12.46 23.07 -6.09
C LEU A 2 12.32 21.78 -6.90
N ASN A 3 12.47 20.64 -6.25
CA ASN A 3 12.18 19.36 -6.91
C ASN A 3 10.68 19.28 -7.19
N LYS A 4 10.30 18.86 -8.40
CA LYS A 4 8.89 18.61 -8.72
C LYS A 4 8.43 17.39 -7.95
N TYR A 5 7.29 17.51 -7.27
CA TYR A 5 6.61 16.37 -6.67
C TYR A 5 6.12 15.44 -7.78
N ASN A 6 6.54 14.17 -7.74
CA ASN A 6 6.12 13.15 -8.70
C ASN A 6 5.26 12.13 -7.97
N PHE A 7 3.94 12.24 -8.13
CA PHE A 7 3.01 11.29 -7.54
C PHE A 7 3.07 9.96 -8.31
N LYS A 8 3.27 8.85 -7.59
CA LYS A 8 3.18 7.49 -8.13
C LYS A 8 2.01 6.78 -7.46
N GLU A 9 1.01 6.41 -8.25
CA GLU A 9 -0.09 5.58 -7.77
C GLU A 9 0.35 4.12 -7.71
N LEU A 10 0.37 3.53 -6.51
CA LEU A 10 0.76 2.12 -6.29
C LEU A 10 -0.45 1.18 -6.15
N GLY A 11 -1.65 1.74 -6.05
CA GLY A 11 -2.90 1.02 -5.82
C GLY A 11 -3.56 1.38 -4.49
N PHE A 12 -4.66 0.69 -4.19
CA PHE A 12 -5.39 0.87 -2.94
C PHE A 12 -6.03 -0.44 -2.48
N PHE A 13 -6.23 -0.56 -1.18
CA PHE A 13 -6.98 -1.64 -0.55
C PHE A 13 -7.96 -1.05 0.46
N ILE A 14 -9.18 -1.57 0.47
CA ILE A 14 -10.22 -1.20 1.43
C ILE A 14 -10.65 -2.45 2.20
N SER A 15 -10.82 -2.32 3.52
CA SER A 15 -11.39 -3.39 4.35
C SER A 15 -12.92 -3.35 4.25
N LEU A 16 -13.55 -4.52 4.19
CA LEU A 16 -14.99 -4.71 4.23
C LEU A 16 -15.46 -5.30 5.58
N GLY A 17 -14.58 -5.28 6.57
CA GLY A 17 -14.76 -5.91 7.87
C GLY A 17 -13.54 -6.74 8.28
N PRO A 18 -13.60 -7.39 9.45
CA PRO A 18 -12.56 -8.31 9.87
C PRO A 18 -12.39 -9.42 8.83
N PHE A 19 -11.17 -9.65 8.36
CA PHE A 19 -10.80 -10.72 7.42
C PHE A 19 -11.37 -10.60 5.99
N ASP A 20 -11.89 -9.44 5.59
CA ASP A 20 -12.37 -9.19 4.23
C ASP A 20 -11.94 -7.82 3.69
N GLY A 21 -11.80 -7.72 2.37
CA GLY A 21 -11.36 -6.51 1.68
C GLY A 21 -11.39 -6.63 0.16
N LEU A 22 -11.10 -5.51 -0.50
CA LEU A 22 -10.99 -5.39 -1.96
C LEU A 22 -9.89 -4.38 -2.31
N GLY A 23 -9.11 -4.63 -3.36
CA GLY A 23 -8.10 -3.68 -3.80
C GLY A 23 -7.33 -4.13 -5.03
N TYR A 24 -6.41 -3.28 -5.47
CA TYR A 24 -5.42 -3.62 -6.49
C TYR A 24 -4.05 -3.06 -6.15
N MET A 25 -3.02 -3.61 -6.77
CA MET A 25 -1.64 -3.18 -6.63
C MET A 25 -0.96 -3.06 -8.00
N LEU A 26 -0.11 -2.05 -8.17
CA LEU A 26 0.73 -1.74 -9.35
C LEU A 26 -0.05 -1.41 -10.62
N ILE A 27 -0.84 -2.35 -11.11
CA ILE A 27 -1.69 -2.25 -12.29
C ILE A 27 -3.11 -2.63 -11.90
N LYS A 28 -4.11 -1.89 -12.41
CA LYS A 28 -5.54 -2.13 -12.11
C LYS A 28 -6.01 -3.56 -12.44
N GLU A 29 -5.22 -4.30 -13.21
CA GLU A 29 -5.47 -5.67 -13.63
C GLU A 29 -5.22 -6.71 -12.53
N ILE A 30 -4.46 -6.38 -11.48
CA ILE A 30 -4.24 -7.28 -10.32
C ILE A 30 -5.21 -6.88 -9.22
N MET A 31 -6.46 -7.34 -9.34
CA MET A 31 -7.48 -7.16 -8.31
C MET A 31 -7.44 -8.32 -7.31
N LEU A 32 -7.45 -8.01 -6.02
CA LEU A 32 -7.53 -8.96 -4.92
C LEU A 32 -8.79 -8.70 -4.12
N SER A 33 -9.38 -9.76 -3.58
CA SER A 33 -10.54 -9.70 -2.68
C SER A 33 -10.37 -10.67 -1.51
N GLY A 34 -11.25 -10.58 -0.50
CA GLY A 34 -11.27 -11.50 0.62
C GLY A 34 -10.08 -11.31 1.57
N LEU A 35 -9.71 -12.42 2.22
CA LEU A 35 -8.59 -12.47 3.15
C LEU A 35 -7.24 -12.01 2.54
N PRO A 36 -6.89 -12.34 1.27
CA PRO A 36 -5.69 -11.79 0.63
C PRO A 36 -5.67 -10.26 0.58
N ALA A 37 -6.78 -9.62 0.20
CA ALA A 37 -6.87 -8.16 0.13
C ALA A 37 -6.76 -7.52 1.53
N PHE A 38 -7.40 -8.15 2.53
CA PHE A 38 -7.26 -7.74 3.93
C PHE A 38 -5.80 -7.81 4.40
N ALA A 39 -5.11 -8.93 4.16
CA ALA A 39 -3.72 -9.12 4.56
C ALA A 39 -2.76 -8.10 3.93
N VAL A 40 -2.97 -7.75 2.66
CA VAL A 40 -2.17 -6.73 1.98
C VAL A 40 -2.38 -5.35 2.60
N LYS A 41 -3.62 -4.95 2.88
CA LYS A 41 -3.93 -3.69 3.59
C LYS A 41 -3.16 -3.62 4.92
N GLU A 42 -3.28 -4.64 5.77
CA GLU A 42 -2.60 -4.66 7.08
C GLU A 42 -1.08 -4.57 6.94
N SER A 43 -0.51 -5.17 5.88
CA SER A 43 0.91 -5.11 5.60
C SER A 43 1.37 -3.71 5.17
N ILE A 44 0.57 -3.00 4.36
CA ILE A 44 0.83 -1.62 3.93
C ILE A 44 0.76 -0.66 5.12
N GLU A 45 -0.24 -0.82 5.99
CA GLU A 45 -0.39 0.00 7.19
C GLU A 45 0.77 -0.24 8.17
N LEU A 46 1.17 -1.50 8.38
CA LEU A 46 2.35 -1.82 9.18
C LEU A 46 3.64 -1.23 8.59
N GLN A 47 3.81 -1.27 7.26
CA GLN A 47 4.96 -0.67 6.58
C GLN A 47 5.05 0.83 6.87
N PHE A 48 3.91 1.53 6.84
CA PHE A 48 3.80 2.95 7.14
C PHE A 48 4.07 3.25 8.61
N ASP A 49 3.50 2.46 9.53
CA ASP A 49 3.74 2.62 10.96
C ASP A 49 5.22 2.46 11.32
N LEU A 50 5.91 1.50 10.69
CA LEU A 50 7.35 1.31 10.84
C LEU A 50 8.14 2.48 10.26
N PHE A 51 7.73 3.03 9.12
CA PHE A 51 8.35 4.21 8.54
C PHE A 51 8.29 5.42 9.50
N VAL A 52 7.11 5.66 10.08
CA VAL A 52 6.91 6.74 11.06
C VAL A 52 7.75 6.54 12.32
N GLN A 53 8.07 5.29 12.68
CA GLN A 53 8.98 4.95 13.78
C GLN A 53 10.47 5.10 13.42
N GLY A 54 10.80 5.44 12.17
CA GLY A 54 12.17 5.67 11.71
C GLY A 54 12.84 4.48 11.03
N PHE A 55 12.11 3.38 10.76
CA PHE A 55 12.62 2.28 9.96
C PHE A 55 12.58 2.62 8.47
N ASP A 56 13.62 2.25 7.73
CA ASP A 56 13.63 2.43 6.27
C ASP A 56 12.82 1.31 5.59
N THR A 57 11.54 1.59 5.35
CA THR A 57 10.61 0.63 4.73
C THR A 57 10.22 0.99 3.29
N TYR A 58 10.67 2.15 2.77
CA TYR A 58 10.35 2.62 1.41
C TYR A 58 11.61 2.66 0.53
N PRO A 59 11.95 1.55 -0.13
CA PRO A 59 13.11 1.51 -1.02
C PRO A 59 12.98 2.48 -2.20
N PRO A 60 14.09 2.92 -2.82
CA PRO A 60 14.09 3.95 -3.86
C PRO A 60 13.24 3.68 -5.10
N PHE A 61 12.81 2.44 -5.35
CA PHE A 61 11.91 2.12 -6.46
C PHE A 61 10.44 2.46 -6.18
N LEU A 62 10.06 2.63 -4.90
CA LEU A 62 8.71 3.03 -4.47
C LEU A 62 8.55 4.56 -4.32
N LEU A 63 9.66 5.32 -4.27
CA LEU A 63 9.71 6.79 -4.20
C LEU A 63 9.97 7.39 -5.59
#